data_AF-A0A4S4F0X7-F1
#
_entry.id   AF-A0A4S4F0X7-F1
#
_cell.length_a   1.000
_cell.length_b   1.000
_cell.length_c   1.000
_cell.angle_alpha   90.00
_cell.angle_beta   90.00
_cell.angle_gamma   90.00
#
_symmetry.space_group_name_H-M   'P 1'
#
loop_
_entity.id
_entity.type
_entity.pdbx_description
1 polymer ?
#
loop_
_entity_poly.entity_id
_entity_poly.type
_entity_poly.pdbx_seq_one_letter_code
_entity_poly.pdbx_strand_id
1 'polypeptide(L)'
;MYGQEDVSGWENDYNLCNFIKPVVLYCMRIESLSSQMPVGLAEPSALGQRWDDAYKLLDEMLTNRASNIHQVIGKMIKGDYDDDSNWQMVEYVFDKLKSEGCGLGIRFYNTLLEALWWLGQKERGARVLNEATKRGLFPELFRKNKLVWSVDVHRMWAGGACTAISIWLNNMYAMFKNGEDLPQLATVVVVRGQMEKSSITRDFPIAKATYPFLKDNVSSSFCFPGWNKGRIICQRPQLKRILSATERSSEGSENDKLITLINSPFTLLGTRTPPSDVSGDQHGSADSESRIRMTTELMTSMV
;
A
#
# COMPACT_ATOMS: atom_id res chain seq x y z
N MET A 1 21.79 8.71 16.25
CA MET A 1 20.34 8.94 16.27
C MET A 1 19.87 9.18 14.85
N TYR A 2 19.33 8.16 14.19
CA TYR A 2 18.52 8.24 12.97
C TYR A 2 17.73 6.93 12.97
N GLY A 3 16.39 6.99 12.97
CA GLY A 3 15.55 5.78 12.87
C GLY A 3 14.52 5.57 13.97
N GLN A 4 13.95 6.64 14.52
CA GLN A 4 12.56 6.71 14.94
C GLN A 4 12.28 8.21 15.09
N GLU A 5 11.74 8.83 14.05
CA GLU A 5 11.24 10.19 14.20
C GLU A 5 10.07 10.13 15.17
N ASP A 6 10.27 10.75 16.32
CA ASP A 6 9.27 10.89 17.36
C ASP A 6 8.04 11.59 16.77
N VAL A 7 6.88 10.94 16.94
CA VAL A 7 5.58 11.41 16.42
C VAL A 7 5.10 12.65 17.19
N SER A 8 5.84 13.08 18.20
CA SER A 8 5.60 14.30 18.99
C SER A 8 5.96 15.60 18.26
N GLY A 9 6.79 15.56 17.21
CA GLY A 9 7.22 16.75 16.45
C GLY A 9 6.18 17.32 15.47
N TRP A 10 4.93 16.89 15.54
CA TRP A 10 3.87 17.09 14.54
C TRP A 10 3.14 18.43 14.60
N GLU A 11 3.44 19.24 15.63
CA GLU A 11 2.69 20.46 15.93
C GLU A 11 3.29 21.73 15.33
N ASN A 12 4.55 21.72 14.86
CA ASN A 12 5.24 22.95 14.45
C ASN A 12 5.46 23.16 12.93
N ASP A 13 5.16 22.17 12.08
CA ASP A 13 5.23 22.32 10.61
C ASP A 13 3.84 22.70 10.05
N TYR A 14 3.45 23.96 10.29
CA TYR A 14 2.08 24.45 10.14
C TYR A 14 1.46 24.39 8.72
N ASN A 15 2.25 24.20 7.65
CA ASN A 15 1.75 24.33 6.28
C ASN A 15 1.65 23.03 5.45
N LEU A 16 2.42 21.97 5.76
CA LEU A 16 2.35 20.70 5.00
C LEU A 16 1.77 19.53 5.82
N CYS A 17 1.98 19.52 7.14
CA CYS A 17 1.42 18.47 8.01
C CYS A 17 -0.11 18.46 8.00
N ASN A 18 -0.77 19.59 7.78
CA ASN A 18 -2.24 19.65 7.68
C ASN A 18 -2.80 19.08 6.37
N PHE A 19 -1.97 18.83 5.33
CA PHE A 19 -2.41 18.27 4.05
C PHE A 19 -2.44 16.73 4.02
N ILE A 20 -1.80 16.07 4.98
CA ILE A 20 -1.64 14.60 4.96
C ILE A 20 -1.98 14.00 6.31
N LYS A 21 -2.09 14.83 7.38
CA LYS A 21 -2.51 14.41 8.72
C LYS A 21 -3.67 13.40 8.70
N PRO A 22 -4.79 13.59 7.96
CA PRO A 22 -5.86 12.61 7.93
C PRO A 22 -5.45 11.24 7.35
N VAL A 23 -4.63 11.22 6.30
CA VAL A 23 -4.12 9.99 5.65
C VAL A 23 -3.08 9.30 6.54
N VAL A 24 -2.17 10.06 7.17
CA VAL A 24 -1.12 9.50 8.04
C VAL A 24 -1.70 9.04 9.38
N LEU A 25 -2.63 9.79 9.98
CA LEU A 25 -3.33 9.40 11.21
C LEU A 25 -4.10 8.09 11.02
N TYR A 26 -4.55 7.79 9.80
CA TYR A 26 -5.26 6.54 9.51
C TYR A 26 -4.31 5.35 9.28
N CYS A 27 -3.28 5.50 8.45
CA CYS A 27 -2.29 4.44 8.22
C CYS A 27 -1.52 4.06 9.49
N MET A 28 -1.13 5.04 10.32
CA MET A 28 -0.48 4.76 11.61
C MET A 28 -1.42 4.11 12.63
N ARG A 29 -2.74 4.40 12.57
CA ARG A 29 -3.73 3.75 13.44
C ARG A 29 -3.99 2.30 13.02
N ILE A 30 -3.84 1.97 11.73
CA ILE A 30 -3.84 0.59 11.21
C ILE A 30 -2.59 -0.17 11.70
N GLU A 31 -1.38 0.41 11.61
CA GLU A 31 -0.13 -0.23 12.06
C GLU A 31 -0.05 -0.42 13.59
N SER A 32 -0.44 0.60 14.37
CA SER A 32 -0.45 0.55 15.84
C SER A 32 -1.35 -0.56 16.38
N LEU A 33 -2.41 -0.92 15.66
CA LEU A 33 -3.37 -1.94 16.10
C LEU A 33 -3.09 -3.33 15.48
N SER A 34 -2.50 -3.39 14.29
CA SER A 34 -2.01 -4.65 13.69
C SER A 34 -0.85 -5.25 14.50
N SER A 35 0.03 -4.41 15.05
CA SER A 35 1.14 -4.86 15.90
C SER A 35 0.74 -5.26 17.33
N GLN A 36 -0.47 -4.91 17.78
CA GLN A 36 -0.97 -5.13 19.15
C GLN A 36 -1.99 -6.27 19.28
N MET A 37 -2.50 -6.85 18.19
CA MET A 37 -3.45 -7.97 18.28
C MET A 37 -2.74 -9.33 18.13
N PRO A 38 -2.94 -10.27 19.09
CA PRO A 38 -2.54 -11.65 18.90
C PRO A 38 -3.26 -12.24 17.68
N VAL A 39 -2.50 -12.93 16.83
CA VAL A 39 -3.04 -13.69 15.69
C VAL A 39 -4.01 -14.74 16.23
N GLY A 40 -5.31 -14.45 16.19
CA GLY A 40 -6.36 -15.35 16.70
C GLY A 40 -7.57 -14.68 17.37
N LEU A 41 -7.55 -13.37 17.67
CA LEU A 41 -8.67 -12.67 18.33
C LEU A 41 -9.16 -11.40 17.60
N ALA A 42 -8.70 -11.14 16.38
CA ALA A 42 -9.25 -10.04 15.60
C ALA A 42 -10.68 -10.41 15.17
N GLU A 43 -11.69 -9.82 15.81
CA GLU A 43 -13.06 -9.98 15.32
C GLU A 43 -13.16 -9.45 13.88
N PRO A 44 -13.73 -10.22 12.93
CA PRO A 44 -13.95 -9.79 11.56
C PRO A 44 -14.73 -8.46 11.45
N SER A 45 -15.57 -8.17 12.43
CA SER A 45 -16.38 -6.95 12.58
C SER A 45 -15.52 -5.70 12.77
N ALA A 46 -14.47 -5.78 13.59
CA ALA A 46 -13.60 -4.66 13.93
C ALA A 46 -12.62 -4.34 12.79
N LEU A 47 -12.23 -5.33 11.99
CA LEU A 47 -11.48 -5.12 10.74
C LEU A 47 -12.37 -4.44 9.69
N GLY A 48 -13.63 -4.88 9.54
CA GLY A 48 -14.62 -4.29 8.63
C GLY A 48 -14.86 -2.80 8.88
N GLN A 49 -15.18 -2.41 10.12
CA GLN A 49 -15.42 -1.01 10.49
C GLN A 49 -14.22 -0.10 10.21
N ARG A 50 -13.00 -0.63 10.28
CA ARG A 50 -11.76 0.11 10.00
C ARG A 50 -11.54 0.33 8.49
N TRP A 51 -12.03 -0.55 7.62
CA TRP A 51 -12.02 -0.27 6.19
C TRP A 51 -13.06 0.79 5.82
N ASP A 52 -14.22 0.80 6.48
CA ASP A 52 -15.28 1.80 6.25
C ASP A 52 -14.79 3.23 6.58
N ASP A 53 -14.11 3.41 7.71
CA ASP A 53 -13.49 4.67 8.10
C ASP A 53 -12.39 5.10 7.09
N ALA A 54 -11.57 4.17 6.60
CA ALA A 54 -10.56 4.47 5.57
C ALA A 54 -11.21 5.00 4.29
N TYR A 55 -12.31 4.38 3.86
CA TYR A 55 -13.05 4.79 2.67
C TYR A 55 -13.78 6.11 2.87
N LYS A 56 -14.32 6.37 4.06
CA LYS A 56 -14.91 7.66 4.40
C LYS A 56 -13.88 8.79 4.28
N LEU A 57 -12.67 8.59 4.78
CA LEU A 57 -11.60 9.59 4.65
C LEU A 57 -11.15 9.77 3.20
N LEU A 58 -11.11 8.67 2.42
CA LEU A 58 -10.85 8.77 0.99
C LEU A 58 -11.93 9.62 0.29
N ASP A 59 -13.20 9.47 0.66
CA ASP A 59 -14.30 10.30 0.17
C ASP A 59 -14.17 11.77 0.61
N GLU A 60 -13.76 12.02 1.84
CA GLU A 60 -13.45 13.37 2.33
C GLU A 60 -12.30 14.02 1.53
N MET A 61 -11.25 13.27 1.20
CA MET A 61 -10.17 13.76 0.34
C MET A 61 -10.66 14.12 -1.06
N LEU A 62 -11.55 13.30 -1.63
CA LEU A 62 -12.15 13.51 -2.95
C LEU A 62 -13.08 14.73 -2.98
N THR A 63 -13.79 14.99 -1.88
CA THR A 63 -14.76 16.09 -1.77
C THR A 63 -14.16 17.38 -1.21
N ASN A 64 -12.87 17.37 -0.81
CA ASN A 64 -12.18 18.53 -0.26
C ASN A 64 -12.00 19.66 -1.29
N ARG A 65 -12.92 20.63 -1.27
CA ARG A 65 -12.89 21.80 -2.17
C ARG A 65 -11.74 22.78 -1.89
N ALA A 66 -11.11 22.71 -0.73
CA ALA A 66 -10.05 23.65 -0.33
C ALA A 66 -8.66 23.23 -0.85
N SER A 67 -8.49 22.00 -1.35
CA SER A 67 -7.18 21.51 -1.76
C SER A 67 -7.22 20.53 -2.93
N ASN A 68 -6.74 21.02 -4.08
CA ASN A 68 -6.57 20.22 -5.29
C ASN A 68 -5.56 19.07 -5.09
N ILE A 69 -4.58 19.23 -4.18
CA ILE A 69 -3.61 18.17 -3.86
C ILE A 69 -4.32 16.96 -3.24
N HIS A 70 -5.21 17.16 -2.27
CA HIS A 70 -5.96 16.05 -1.66
C HIS A 70 -6.83 15.34 -2.67
N GLN A 71 -7.55 16.10 -3.50
CA GLN A 71 -8.39 15.52 -4.55
C GLN A 71 -7.56 14.68 -5.52
N VAL A 72 -6.38 15.18 -5.94
CA VAL A 72 -5.51 14.45 -6.85
C VAL A 72 -4.99 13.16 -6.22
N ILE A 73 -4.53 13.19 -4.97
CA ILE A 73 -4.05 12.00 -4.27
C ILE A 73 -5.20 11.01 -4.03
N GLY A 74 -6.39 11.47 -3.65
CA GLY A 74 -7.56 10.61 -3.47
C GLY A 74 -7.98 9.92 -4.76
N LYS A 75 -8.04 10.67 -5.87
CA LYS A 75 -8.32 10.13 -7.21
C LYS A 75 -7.26 9.13 -7.66
N MET A 76 -5.99 9.40 -7.37
CA MET A 76 -4.90 8.46 -7.62
C MET A 76 -5.09 7.16 -6.83
N ILE A 77 -5.37 7.25 -5.53
CA ILE A 77 -5.61 6.07 -4.68
C ILE A 77 -6.81 5.27 -5.21
N LYS A 78 -7.87 5.94 -5.69
CA LYS A 78 -9.07 5.30 -6.24
C LYS A 78 -8.85 4.62 -7.59
N GLY A 79 -7.88 5.10 -8.36
CA GLY A 79 -7.57 4.59 -9.70
C GLY A 79 -8.06 5.45 -10.85
N ASP A 80 -8.61 6.63 -10.56
CA ASP A 80 -9.11 7.55 -11.58
C ASP A 80 -7.97 8.08 -12.48
N TYR A 81 -6.70 7.85 -12.09
CA TYR A 81 -5.49 8.28 -12.79
C TYR A 81 -4.55 7.12 -13.15
N ASP A 82 -5.09 5.91 -13.34
CA ASP A 82 -4.26 4.75 -13.72
C ASP A 82 -3.69 4.85 -15.14
N ASP A 83 -4.36 5.55 -16.05
CA ASP A 83 -3.83 5.83 -17.39
C ASP A 83 -2.74 6.90 -17.38
N ASP A 84 -1.82 6.81 -18.35
CA ASP A 84 -0.65 7.70 -18.42
C ASP A 84 -1.01 9.17 -18.67
N SER A 85 -2.13 9.45 -19.34
CA SER A 85 -2.53 10.83 -19.61
C SER A 85 -2.92 11.56 -18.33
N ASN A 86 -3.63 10.85 -17.45
CA ASN A 86 -4.08 11.38 -16.18
C ASN A 86 -3.00 11.34 -15.09
N TRP A 87 -2.06 10.40 -15.15
CA TRP A 87 -0.96 10.31 -14.18
C TRP A 87 -0.07 11.55 -14.16
N GLN A 88 0.01 12.30 -15.26
CA GLN A 88 0.75 13.57 -15.31
C GLN A 88 0.26 14.56 -14.24
N MET A 89 -1.02 14.52 -13.87
CA MET A 89 -1.56 15.33 -12.78
C MET A 89 -0.99 14.92 -11.40
N VAL A 90 -0.77 13.62 -11.20
CA VAL A 90 -0.14 13.07 -9.99
C VAL A 90 1.33 13.50 -9.93
N GLU A 91 2.05 13.40 -11.05
CA GLU A 91 3.45 13.84 -11.14
C GLU A 91 3.59 15.33 -10.86
N TYR A 92 2.70 16.16 -11.42
CA TYR A 92 2.65 17.59 -11.15
C TYR A 92 2.47 17.90 -9.65
N VAL A 93 1.57 17.18 -8.98
CA VAL A 93 1.38 17.31 -7.52
C VAL A 93 2.62 16.86 -6.76
N PHE A 94 3.26 15.76 -7.15
CA PHE A 94 4.50 15.29 -6.52
C PHE A 94 5.66 16.30 -6.69
N ASP A 95 5.78 16.95 -7.85
CA ASP A 95 6.80 17.97 -8.09
C ASP A 95 6.54 19.23 -7.28
N LYS A 96 5.28 19.63 -7.13
CA LYS A 96 4.91 20.73 -6.23
C LYS A 96 5.30 20.44 -4.78
N LEU A 97 5.03 19.23 -4.28
CA LEU A 97 5.40 18.81 -2.92
C LEU A 97 6.92 18.75 -2.73
N LYS A 98 7.69 18.41 -3.77
CA LYS A 98 9.16 18.40 -3.72
C LYS A 98 9.75 19.79 -3.45
N SER A 99 9.11 20.85 -3.96
CA SER A 99 9.59 22.23 -3.78
C SER A 99 9.59 22.70 -2.32
N GLU A 100 8.98 21.94 -1.41
CA GLU A 100 8.87 22.26 0.02
C GLU A 100 9.96 21.60 0.90
N GLY A 101 10.80 20.69 0.36
CA GLY A 101 12.01 20.17 1.02
C GLY A 101 12.14 18.64 1.11
N CYS A 102 13.39 18.12 1.20
CA CYS A 102 13.69 16.68 1.10
C CYS A 102 13.18 15.81 2.28
N GLY A 103 13.20 16.33 3.51
CA GLY A 103 12.72 15.59 4.69
C GLY A 103 11.22 15.31 4.64
N LEU A 104 10.46 16.30 4.17
CA LEU A 104 9.01 16.20 3.93
C LEU A 104 8.69 15.17 2.84
N GLY A 105 9.55 15.06 1.82
CA GLY A 105 9.43 14.07 0.75
C GLY A 105 9.43 12.63 1.26
N ILE A 106 10.43 12.21 2.05
CA ILE A 106 10.51 10.82 2.52
C ILE A 106 9.31 10.45 3.38
N ARG A 107 8.90 11.33 4.30
CA ARG A 107 7.73 11.10 5.15
C ARG A 107 6.44 10.99 4.33
N PHE A 108 6.27 11.85 3.34
CA PHE A 108 5.14 11.81 2.42
C PHE A 108 5.06 10.47 1.67
N TYR A 109 6.14 10.07 0.99
CA TYR A 109 6.15 8.85 0.20
C TYR A 109 6.00 7.60 1.07
N ASN A 110 6.62 7.55 2.26
CA ASN A 110 6.39 6.45 3.20
C ASN A 110 4.93 6.33 3.59
N THR A 111 4.26 7.45 3.91
CA THR A 111 2.83 7.47 4.23
C THR A 111 2.00 6.94 3.07
N LEU A 112 2.24 7.46 1.86
CA LEU A 112 1.45 7.11 0.69
C LEU A 112 1.64 5.64 0.30
N LEU A 113 2.87 5.13 0.37
CA LEU A 113 3.18 3.73 0.11
C LEU A 113 2.56 2.80 1.16
N GLU A 114 2.52 3.22 2.43
CA GLU A 114 1.83 2.50 3.49
C GLU A 114 0.33 2.38 3.19
N ALA A 115 -0.31 3.50 2.84
CA ALA A 115 -1.72 3.54 2.48
C ALA A 115 -2.04 2.62 1.30
N LEU A 116 -1.27 2.74 0.22
CA LEU A 116 -1.46 1.96 -1.01
C LEU A 116 -1.27 0.46 -0.75
N TRP A 117 -0.28 0.09 0.07
CA TRP A 117 -0.04 -1.32 0.41
C TRP A 117 -1.23 -1.94 1.14
N TRP A 118 -1.73 -1.26 2.18
CA TRP A 118 -2.83 -1.78 2.99
C TRP A 118 -4.18 -1.73 2.27
N LEU A 119 -4.44 -0.69 1.47
CA LEU A 119 -5.63 -0.62 0.62
C LEU A 119 -5.60 -1.63 -0.55
N GLY A 120 -4.57 -2.47 -0.65
CA GLY A 120 -4.43 -3.45 -1.72
C GLY A 120 -4.13 -2.84 -3.08
N GLN A 121 -3.72 -1.58 -3.15
CA GLN A 121 -3.39 -0.83 -4.36
C GLN A 121 -1.91 -1.00 -4.73
N LYS A 122 -1.48 -2.27 -4.87
CA LYS A 122 -0.06 -2.64 -4.92
C LYS A 122 0.64 -2.19 -6.21
N GLU A 123 -0.06 -2.20 -7.33
CA GLU A 123 0.49 -1.73 -8.61
C GLU A 123 0.70 -0.21 -8.59
N ARG A 124 -0.27 0.54 -8.06
CA ARG A 124 -0.12 1.99 -7.81
C ARG A 124 1.02 2.27 -6.83
N GLY A 125 1.14 1.46 -5.78
CA GLY A 125 2.27 1.51 -4.85
C GLY A 125 3.62 1.39 -5.56
N ALA A 126 3.74 0.46 -6.51
CA ALA A 126 4.96 0.32 -7.31
C ALA A 126 5.23 1.55 -8.19
N ARG A 127 4.20 2.13 -8.80
CA ARG A 127 4.31 3.37 -9.59
C ARG A 127 4.77 4.55 -8.72
N VAL A 128 4.19 4.72 -7.54
CA VAL A 128 4.58 5.74 -6.57
C VAL A 128 6.03 5.57 -6.10
N LEU A 129 6.48 4.34 -5.83
CA LEU A 129 7.87 4.08 -5.43
C LEU A 129 8.87 4.41 -6.54
N ASN A 130 8.50 4.15 -7.80
CA ASN A 130 9.28 4.56 -8.96
C ASN A 130 9.44 6.09 -9.01
N GLU A 131 8.34 6.82 -8.81
CA GLU A 131 8.34 8.29 -8.75
C GLU A 131 9.18 8.85 -7.60
N ALA A 132 9.17 8.19 -6.44
CA ALA A 132 10.04 8.53 -5.30
C ALA A 132 11.53 8.38 -5.67
N THR A 133 11.87 7.25 -6.28
CA THR A 133 13.24 6.90 -6.68
C THR A 133 13.78 7.86 -7.73
N LYS A 134 12.98 8.20 -8.76
CA LYS A 134 13.32 9.22 -9.78
C LYS A 134 13.62 10.59 -9.17
N ARG A 135 12.94 10.95 -8.08
CA ARG A 135 13.15 12.21 -7.36
C ARG A 135 14.34 12.17 -6.38
N GLY A 136 15.11 11.08 -6.37
CA GLY A 136 16.29 10.92 -5.52
C GLY A 136 15.96 10.56 -4.08
N LEU A 137 14.73 10.13 -3.80
CA LEU A 137 14.36 9.60 -2.50
C LEU A 137 14.85 8.14 -2.40
N PHE A 138 15.31 7.75 -1.21
CA PHE A 138 15.90 6.43 -0.95
C PHE A 138 17.05 6.06 -1.91
N PRO A 139 18.13 6.88 -2.03
CA PRO A 139 19.26 6.59 -2.92
C PRO A 139 19.97 5.25 -2.60
N GLU A 140 19.77 4.71 -1.40
CA GLU A 140 20.26 3.41 -0.98
C GLU A 140 19.45 2.22 -1.47
N LEU A 141 18.22 2.44 -1.97
CA LEU A 141 17.16 1.44 -2.03
C LEU A 141 17.53 0.22 -2.86
N PHE A 142 17.96 0.41 -4.10
CA PHE A 142 18.36 -0.68 -4.97
C PHE A 142 19.86 -0.59 -5.25
N ARG A 143 20.62 -1.61 -4.84
CA ARG A 143 22.03 -1.75 -5.24
C ARG A 143 22.26 -3.08 -5.91
N LYS A 144 22.98 -3.03 -7.02
CA LYS A 144 23.29 -4.20 -7.84
C LYS A 144 24.77 -4.18 -8.17
N ASN A 145 25.49 -5.23 -7.78
CA ASN A 145 26.85 -5.49 -8.25
C ASN A 145 27.00 -6.98 -8.63
N LYS A 146 28.17 -7.40 -9.13
CA LYS A 146 28.39 -8.76 -9.62
C LYS A 146 28.16 -9.86 -8.56
N LEU A 147 28.39 -9.56 -7.28
CA LEU A 147 28.33 -10.54 -6.20
C LEU A 147 27.07 -10.41 -5.35
N VAL A 148 26.61 -9.18 -5.10
CA VAL A 148 25.55 -8.88 -4.16
C VAL A 148 24.51 -7.98 -4.82
N TRP A 149 23.25 -8.42 -4.78
CA TRP A 149 22.11 -7.54 -5.04
C TRP A 149 21.42 -7.25 -3.72
N SER A 150 21.12 -5.98 -3.46
CA SER A 150 20.51 -5.57 -2.21
C SER A 150 19.32 -4.66 -2.43
N VAL A 151 18.29 -4.87 -1.62
CA VAL A 151 17.23 -3.89 -1.38
C VAL A 151 17.36 -3.34 0.04
N ASP A 152 17.48 -2.03 0.19
CA ASP A 152 17.70 -1.38 1.48
C ASP A 152 16.49 -0.54 1.90
N VAL A 153 15.74 -1.08 2.86
CA VAL A 153 14.44 -0.55 3.30
C VAL A 153 14.50 0.03 4.71
N HIS A 154 15.69 0.22 5.28
CA HIS A 154 15.86 0.67 6.67
C HIS A 154 15.25 2.06 6.98
N ARG A 155 14.96 2.86 5.94
CA ARG A 155 14.32 4.18 6.02
C ARG A 155 12.86 4.19 5.56
N MET A 156 12.32 3.04 5.20
CA MET A 156 10.94 2.88 4.74
C MET A 156 10.03 2.45 5.89
N TRP A 157 8.71 2.62 5.70
CA TRP A 157 7.68 1.97 6.54
C TRP A 157 7.32 0.59 5.99
N ALA A 158 6.49 -0.18 6.71
CA ALA A 158 6.27 -1.60 6.42
C ALA A 158 5.71 -1.84 5.01
N GLY A 159 4.65 -1.15 4.61
CA GLY A 159 4.04 -1.22 3.29
C GLY A 159 4.97 -0.74 2.17
N GLY A 160 5.72 0.34 2.43
CA GLY A 160 6.77 0.79 1.51
C GLY A 160 7.89 -0.24 1.32
N ALA A 161 8.35 -0.87 2.40
CA ALA A 161 9.36 -1.90 2.39
C ALA A 161 8.89 -3.15 1.61
N CYS A 162 7.67 -3.62 1.88
CA CYS A 162 7.09 -4.75 1.15
C CYS A 162 6.91 -4.44 -0.34
N THR A 163 6.50 -3.21 -0.69
CA THR A 163 6.44 -2.75 -2.09
C THR A 163 7.81 -2.83 -2.75
N ALA A 164 8.84 -2.27 -2.11
CA ALA A 164 10.21 -2.27 -2.64
C ALA A 164 10.78 -3.68 -2.81
N ILE A 165 10.59 -4.53 -1.81
CA ILE A 165 11.03 -5.94 -1.86
C ILE A 165 10.32 -6.68 -3.00
N SER A 166 9.03 -6.44 -3.20
CA SER A 166 8.25 -7.05 -4.29
C SER A 166 8.78 -6.65 -5.66
N ILE A 167 9.05 -5.36 -5.88
CA ILE A 167 9.65 -4.86 -7.14
C ILE A 167 11.03 -5.47 -7.34
N TRP A 168 11.88 -5.47 -6.31
CA TRP A 168 13.24 -6.00 -6.38
C TRP A 168 13.27 -7.48 -6.77
N LEU A 169 12.39 -8.29 -6.16
CA LEU A 169 12.27 -9.71 -6.45
C LEU A 169 11.70 -9.98 -7.83
N ASN A 170 10.70 -9.21 -8.27
CA ASN A 170 10.15 -9.31 -9.62
C ASN A 170 11.19 -8.97 -10.69
N ASN A 171 11.97 -7.91 -10.48
CA ASN A 171 13.06 -7.55 -11.38
C ASN A 171 14.13 -8.65 -11.42
N MET A 172 14.49 -9.22 -10.27
CA MET A 172 15.42 -10.34 -10.19
C MET A 172 14.91 -11.59 -10.92
N TYR A 173 13.61 -11.88 -10.81
CA TYR A 173 12.98 -12.98 -11.54
C TYR A 173 12.95 -12.74 -13.05
N ALA A 174 12.62 -11.53 -13.50
CA ALA A 174 12.66 -11.16 -14.91
C ALA A 174 14.07 -11.32 -15.51
N MET A 175 15.08 -10.86 -14.80
CA MET A 175 16.48 -11.07 -15.19
C MET A 175 16.87 -12.55 -15.27
N PHE A 176 16.42 -13.36 -14.30
CA PHE A 176 16.65 -14.81 -14.30
C PHE A 176 16.04 -15.47 -15.54
N LYS A 177 14.78 -15.13 -15.89
CA LYS A 177 14.12 -15.61 -17.11
C LYS A 177 14.87 -15.22 -18.39
N ASN A 178 15.50 -14.03 -18.39
CA ASN A 178 16.31 -13.55 -19.50
C ASN A 178 17.71 -14.21 -19.57
N GLY A 179 18.01 -15.19 -18.71
CA GLY A 179 19.28 -15.91 -18.71
C GLY A 179 20.44 -15.15 -18.06
N GLU A 180 20.17 -14.04 -17.34
CA GLU A 180 21.21 -13.32 -16.62
C GLU A 180 21.69 -14.08 -15.37
N ASP A 181 22.97 -13.90 -15.03
CA ASP A 181 23.56 -14.49 -13.83
C ASP A 181 22.97 -13.90 -12.54
N LEU A 182 22.53 -14.78 -11.65
CA LEU A 182 22.08 -14.43 -10.30
C LEU A 182 23.24 -13.94 -9.42
N PRO A 183 22.98 -13.05 -8.44
CA PRO A 183 24.02 -12.66 -7.48
C PRO A 183 24.47 -13.85 -6.65
N GLN A 184 25.70 -13.81 -6.14
CA GLN A 184 26.14 -14.77 -5.12
C GLN A 184 25.29 -14.65 -3.85
N LEU A 185 24.88 -13.42 -3.52
CA LEU A 185 24.08 -13.10 -2.34
C LEU A 185 22.98 -12.08 -2.67
N ALA A 186 21.74 -12.42 -2.36
CA ALA A 186 20.61 -11.50 -2.30
C ALA A 186 20.43 -11.02 -0.85
N THR A 187 20.31 -9.72 -0.60
CA THR A 187 20.19 -9.17 0.76
C THR A 187 19.12 -8.08 0.89
N VAL A 188 18.27 -8.20 1.90
CA VAL A 188 17.34 -7.17 2.34
C VAL A 188 17.91 -6.52 3.58
N VAL A 189 18.16 -5.22 3.55
CA VAL A 189 18.67 -4.45 4.70
C VAL A 189 17.49 -3.80 5.41
N VAL A 190 17.26 -4.18 6.66
CA VAL A 190 16.09 -3.77 7.45
C VAL A 190 16.47 -2.82 8.58
N VAL A 191 17.72 -2.88 9.04
CA VAL A 191 18.28 -2.02 10.09
C VAL A 191 19.72 -1.70 9.72
N ARG A 192 20.17 -0.47 10.04
CA ARG A 192 21.56 -0.04 9.86
C ARG A 192 22.21 0.45 11.17
N GLY A 193 23.54 0.47 11.17
CA GLY A 193 24.34 1.08 12.23
C GLY A 193 24.49 0.17 13.45
N GLN A 194 24.61 0.75 14.64
CA GLN A 194 24.85 -0.01 15.87
C GLN A 194 23.74 -1.04 16.18
N MET A 195 22.53 -0.77 15.70
CA MET A 195 21.38 -1.65 15.90
C MET A 195 21.45 -2.94 15.08
N GLU A 196 22.37 -3.08 14.11
CA GLU A 196 22.60 -4.33 13.37
C GLU A 196 23.13 -5.47 14.25
N LYS A 197 23.76 -5.13 15.38
CA LYS A 197 24.37 -6.08 16.32
C LYS A 197 23.49 -6.36 17.55
N SER A 198 22.42 -5.58 17.72
CA SER A 198 21.54 -5.65 18.90
C SER A 198 20.82 -7.00 19.01
N SER A 199 20.45 -7.42 20.22
CA SER A 199 19.59 -8.60 20.42
C SER A 199 18.17 -8.37 19.91
N ILE A 200 17.68 -7.13 19.99
CA ILE A 200 16.31 -6.74 19.65
C ILE A 200 16.12 -6.35 18.17
N THR A 201 17.13 -6.53 17.31
CA THR A 201 17.06 -6.08 15.90
C THR A 201 15.85 -6.66 15.15
N ARG A 202 15.45 -7.89 15.48
CA ARG A 202 14.30 -8.56 14.87
C ARG A 202 12.96 -8.00 15.32
N ASP A 203 12.92 -7.30 16.45
CA ASP A 203 11.72 -6.70 17.02
C ASP A 203 11.47 -5.29 16.46
N PHE A 204 12.41 -4.74 15.69
CA PHE A 204 12.18 -3.49 14.97
C PHE A 204 11.02 -3.65 13.99
N PRO A 205 10.14 -2.63 13.87
CA PRO A 205 8.94 -2.71 13.02
C PRO A 205 9.22 -3.22 11.60
N ILE A 206 10.28 -2.69 10.97
CA ILE A 206 10.65 -3.08 9.60
C ILE A 206 11.15 -4.51 9.52
N ALA A 207 11.96 -4.98 10.48
CA ALA A 207 12.41 -6.37 10.52
C ALA A 207 11.23 -7.33 10.76
N LYS A 208 10.30 -6.94 11.65
CA LYS A 208 9.10 -7.70 12.00
C LYS A 208 8.10 -7.79 10.84
N ALA A 209 8.02 -6.78 9.98
CA ALA A 209 7.19 -6.79 8.78
C ALA A 209 7.81 -7.56 7.61
N THR A 210 9.10 -7.32 7.33
CA THR A 210 9.76 -7.81 6.11
C THR A 210 10.12 -9.30 6.15
N TYR A 211 10.48 -9.83 7.33
CA TYR A 211 10.86 -11.25 7.43
C TYR A 211 9.69 -12.20 7.20
N PRO A 212 8.53 -12.06 7.87
CA PRO A 212 7.34 -12.85 7.54
C PRO A 212 6.91 -12.65 6.08
N PHE A 213 6.93 -11.41 5.57
CA PHE A 213 6.59 -11.14 4.18
C PHE A 213 7.41 -11.99 3.19
N LEU A 214 8.74 -12.02 3.34
CA LEU A 214 9.62 -12.86 2.51
C LEU A 214 9.37 -14.36 2.70
N LYS A 215 9.16 -14.79 3.95
CA LYS A 215 8.92 -16.20 4.27
C LYS A 215 7.62 -16.71 3.63
N ASP A 216 6.57 -15.91 3.71
CA ASP A 216 5.20 -16.29 3.32
C ASP A 216 4.96 -16.13 1.82
N ASN A 217 5.58 -15.13 1.17
CA ASN A 217 5.37 -14.85 -0.25
C ASN A 217 6.47 -15.41 -1.17
N VAL A 218 7.61 -15.85 -0.61
CA VAL A 218 8.77 -16.29 -1.42
C VAL A 218 9.31 -17.63 -0.95
N SER A 219 9.97 -17.67 0.22
CA SER A 219 10.58 -18.88 0.76
C SER A 219 11.15 -18.65 2.15
N SER A 220 11.10 -19.69 2.98
CA SER A 220 11.85 -19.77 4.24
C SER A 220 13.39 -19.81 4.07
N SER A 221 13.89 -19.85 2.83
CA SER A 221 15.33 -19.76 2.56
C SER A 221 15.91 -18.37 2.83
N PHE A 222 15.08 -17.33 2.90
CA PHE A 222 15.49 -16.01 3.37
C PHE A 222 15.64 -16.05 4.90
N CYS A 223 16.82 -15.73 5.42
CA CYS A 223 17.09 -15.81 6.85
C CYS A 223 18.01 -14.70 7.36
N PHE A 224 17.97 -14.45 8.67
CA PHE A 224 18.93 -13.58 9.33
C PHE A 224 20.25 -14.35 9.56
N PRO A 225 21.40 -13.88 9.04
CA PRO A 225 22.69 -14.49 9.33
C PRO A 225 23.12 -14.21 10.77
N GLY A 226 23.95 -15.10 11.33
CA GLY A 226 24.46 -14.95 12.71
C GLY A 226 25.35 -13.71 12.90
N TRP A 227 26.01 -13.23 11.84
CA TRP A 227 26.98 -12.13 11.89
C TRP A 227 26.38 -10.74 11.67
N ASN A 228 25.13 -10.62 11.18
CA ASN A 228 24.45 -9.34 11.01
C ASN A 228 22.93 -9.52 11.12
N LYS A 229 22.34 -8.98 12.18
CA LYS A 229 20.90 -9.13 12.47
C LYS A 229 20.05 -8.07 11.77
N GLY A 230 20.66 -7.05 11.16
CA GLY A 230 19.98 -6.02 10.37
C GLY A 230 19.79 -6.40 8.90
N ARG A 231 20.17 -7.63 8.51
CA ARG A 231 20.09 -8.13 7.13
C ARG A 231 19.36 -9.46 7.07
N ILE A 232 18.48 -9.59 6.10
CA ILE A 232 17.90 -10.87 5.69
C ILE A 232 18.62 -11.26 4.39
N ILE A 233 19.09 -12.50 4.28
CA ILE A 233 19.90 -12.93 3.14
C ILE A 233 19.36 -14.20 2.49
N CYS A 234 19.66 -14.38 1.20
CA CYS A 234 19.45 -15.62 0.45
C CYS A 234 20.66 -15.87 -0.46
N GLN A 235 21.23 -17.06 -0.38
CA GLN A 235 22.41 -17.46 -1.14
C GLN A 235 22.02 -17.95 -2.56
N ARG A 236 22.92 -17.80 -3.54
CA ARG A 236 22.65 -18.13 -4.95
C ARG A 236 22.02 -19.51 -5.19
N PRO A 237 22.47 -20.62 -4.58
CA PRO A 237 21.87 -21.94 -4.85
C PRO A 237 20.40 -22.02 -4.42
N GLN A 238 20.08 -21.45 -3.25
CA GLN A 238 18.72 -21.37 -2.71
C GLN A 238 17.87 -20.46 -3.59
N LEU A 239 18.40 -19.29 -3.95
CA LEU A 239 17.71 -18.34 -4.82
C LEU A 239 17.37 -18.96 -6.17
N LYS A 240 18.33 -19.62 -6.82
CA LYS A 240 18.11 -20.32 -8.09
C LYS A 240 17.00 -21.37 -7.97
N ARG A 241 16.99 -22.14 -6.87
CA ARG A 241 15.94 -23.14 -6.62
C ARG A 241 14.55 -22.52 -6.51
N ILE A 242 14.44 -21.39 -5.81
CA ILE A 242 13.17 -20.64 -5.67
C ILE A 242 12.67 -20.19 -7.04
N LEU A 243 13.51 -19.46 -7.78
CA LEU A 243 13.11 -18.88 -9.06
C LEU A 243 12.78 -19.95 -10.11
N SER A 244 13.56 -21.05 -10.18
CA SER A 244 13.26 -22.18 -11.07
C SER A 244 12.02 -22.97 -10.66
N ALA A 245 11.59 -22.93 -9.40
CA ALA A 245 10.34 -23.57 -8.97
C ALA A 245 9.13 -22.73 -9.41
N THR A 246 9.22 -21.41 -9.28
CA THR A 246 8.21 -20.46 -9.77
C THR A 246 8.02 -20.56 -11.29
N GLU A 247 9.11 -20.65 -12.05
CA GLU A 247 9.06 -20.78 -13.52
C GLU A 247 8.27 -22.02 -13.97
N ARG A 248 8.53 -23.17 -13.33
CA ARG A 248 7.83 -24.43 -13.63
C ARG A 248 6.35 -24.40 -13.27
N SER A 249 5.93 -23.62 -12.27
CA SER A 249 4.52 -23.49 -11.93
C SER A 249 3.71 -22.62 -12.89
N SER A 250 4.39 -21.95 -13.82
CA SER A 250 3.83 -20.81 -14.55
C SER A 250 3.69 -21.02 -16.06
N GLU A 251 3.89 -22.26 -16.55
CA GLU A 251 3.83 -22.58 -17.98
C GLU A 251 2.49 -22.13 -18.61
N GLY A 252 2.52 -20.96 -19.29
CA GLY A 252 1.42 -20.47 -20.12
C GLY A 252 1.04 -18.99 -20.03
N SER A 253 1.62 -18.18 -19.13
CA SER A 253 1.25 -16.75 -18.97
C SER A 253 2.42 -15.79 -19.23
N GLU A 254 2.26 -14.84 -20.15
CA GLU A 254 3.29 -13.83 -20.46
C GLU A 254 3.57 -12.86 -19.29
N ASN A 255 2.72 -12.83 -18.25
CA ASN A 255 2.77 -11.86 -17.15
C ASN A 255 3.34 -12.39 -15.84
N ASP A 256 4.11 -13.48 -15.89
CA ASP A 256 4.56 -14.17 -14.69
C ASP A 256 5.55 -13.34 -13.86
N LYS A 257 5.04 -12.81 -12.74
CA LYS A 257 5.78 -12.11 -11.69
C LYS A 257 5.98 -13.07 -10.50
N LEU A 258 7.11 -12.98 -9.81
CA LEU A 258 7.36 -13.76 -8.59
C LEU A 258 6.38 -13.39 -7.48
N ILE A 259 6.06 -12.10 -7.37
CA ILE A 259 5.08 -11.54 -6.44
C ILE A 259 4.04 -10.75 -7.24
N THR A 260 2.77 -11.12 -7.08
CA THR A 260 1.64 -10.44 -7.71
C THR A 260 1.42 -9.06 -7.09
N LEU A 261 1.67 -8.02 -7.90
CA LEU A 261 1.35 -6.63 -7.60
C LEU A 261 0.15 -6.22 -8.47
N ILE A 262 -1.06 -6.41 -7.93
CA ILE A 262 -2.32 -5.98 -8.56
C ILE A 262 -3.07 -5.05 -7.61
N ASN A 263 -3.89 -4.16 -8.19
CA ASN A 263 -4.81 -3.33 -7.44
C ASN A 263 -6.06 -4.13 -7.08
N SER A 264 -6.48 -4.07 -5.82
CA SER A 264 -7.73 -4.67 -5.35
C SER A 264 -8.90 -3.71 -5.57
N PRO A 265 -10.10 -4.20 -5.93
CA PRO A 265 -11.27 -3.35 -6.01
C PRO A 265 -11.61 -2.78 -4.62
N PHE A 266 -12.06 -1.53 -4.59
CA PHE A 266 -12.64 -0.94 -3.38
C PHE A 266 -13.98 -1.62 -3.08
N THR A 267 -14.01 -2.59 -2.18
CA THR A 267 -15.27 -3.21 -1.76
C THR A 267 -15.95 -2.33 -0.73
N LEU A 268 -16.98 -1.59 -1.15
CA LEU A 268 -17.88 -0.89 -0.22
C LEU A 268 -18.74 -1.95 0.51
N LEU A 269 -18.50 -2.17 1.80
CA LEU A 269 -19.38 -3.04 2.60
C LEU A 269 -20.52 -2.20 3.18
N GLY A 270 -21.49 -1.76 2.37
CA GLY A 270 -22.53 -0.89 2.96
C GLY A 270 -23.60 -0.28 2.07
N THR A 271 -24.34 -1.09 1.31
CA THR A 271 -25.77 -0.87 1.10
C THR A 271 -26.47 -2.22 1.11
N ARG A 272 -26.53 -2.86 2.29
CA ARG A 272 -27.58 -3.85 2.52
C ARG A 272 -28.87 -3.07 2.74
N THR A 273 -29.65 -2.90 1.69
CA THR A 273 -31.08 -2.66 1.83
C THR A 273 -31.63 -3.77 2.73
N PRO A 274 -32.32 -3.48 3.84
CA PRO A 274 -33.00 -4.52 4.59
C PRO A 274 -33.98 -5.23 3.66
N PRO A 275 -34.16 -6.56 3.75
CA PRO A 275 -35.27 -7.21 3.08
C PRO A 275 -36.54 -6.56 3.62
N SER A 276 -37.39 -6.06 2.72
CA SER A 276 -38.73 -5.62 3.06
C SER A 276 -39.45 -6.78 3.75
N ASP A 277 -39.77 -6.61 5.03
CA ASP A 277 -40.66 -7.51 5.76
C ASP A 277 -42.02 -7.54 5.06
N VAL A 278 -42.23 -8.57 4.25
CA VAL A 278 -43.57 -8.95 3.78
C VAL A 278 -44.17 -9.79 4.90
N SER A 279 -44.84 -9.13 5.85
CA SER A 279 -45.77 -9.79 6.75
C SER A 279 -46.95 -10.28 5.91
N GLY A 280 -47.02 -11.59 5.72
CA GLY A 280 -48.21 -12.26 5.21
C GLY A 280 -49.25 -12.33 6.32
N ASP A 281 -50.41 -11.71 6.09
CA ASP A 281 -51.67 -12.09 6.71
C ASP A 281 -52.72 -12.20 5.61
N GLN A 282 -53.33 -13.38 5.52
CA GLN A 282 -54.51 -13.63 4.72
C GLN A 282 -55.75 -13.31 5.56
N HIS A 283 -56.70 -12.54 5.01
CA HIS A 283 -58.12 -12.88 4.77
C HIS A 283 -59.00 -11.61 4.74
N GLY A 284 -59.93 -11.54 3.78
CA GLY A 284 -61.09 -10.64 3.88
C GLY A 284 -61.50 -9.96 2.57
N SER A 285 -62.53 -10.52 1.94
CA SER A 285 -63.22 -10.06 0.74
C SER A 285 -63.89 -8.67 0.85
N ALA A 286 -64.00 -8.01 -0.32
CA ALA A 286 -65.13 -7.21 -0.84
C ALA A 286 -64.83 -5.74 -1.21
N ASP A 287 -65.01 -5.46 -2.50
CA ASP A 287 -65.45 -4.23 -3.18
C ASP A 287 -65.13 -2.85 -2.58
N SER A 288 -64.44 -2.02 -3.37
CA SER A 288 -65.07 -0.86 -4.06
C SER A 288 -64.06 0.01 -4.81
N GLU A 289 -64.51 0.53 -5.95
CA GLU A 289 -63.83 1.44 -6.88
C GLU A 289 -63.31 2.74 -6.23
N SER A 290 -62.21 3.32 -6.76
CA SER A 290 -62.31 4.57 -7.53
C SER A 290 -60.95 5.20 -7.91
N ARG A 291 -60.86 5.53 -9.20
CA ARG A 291 -60.29 6.74 -9.84
C ARG A 291 -58.82 7.16 -9.59
N ILE A 292 -57.99 6.84 -10.59
CA ILE A 292 -57.31 7.78 -11.52
C ILE A 292 -57.19 9.26 -11.07
N ARG A 293 -55.96 9.78 -10.93
CA ARG A 293 -55.40 10.80 -11.87
C ARG A 293 -53.89 11.06 -11.66
N MET A 294 -53.12 10.79 -12.71
CA MET A 294 -51.79 11.39 -12.94
C MET A 294 -51.93 12.90 -13.16
N THR A 295 -50.94 13.69 -12.75
CA THR A 295 -50.63 14.92 -13.49
C THR A 295 -49.13 15.14 -13.58
N THR A 296 -48.69 15.11 -14.83
CA THR A 296 -47.35 15.41 -15.35
C THR A 296 -47.04 16.90 -15.26
N GLU A 297 -45.74 17.17 -15.14
CA GLU A 297 -45.02 18.43 -15.32
C GLU A 297 -45.47 19.29 -16.51
N LEU A 298 -45.29 20.62 -16.41
CA LEU A 298 -44.59 21.39 -17.44
C LEU A 298 -44.26 22.82 -17.00
N MET A 299 -43.05 23.23 -17.37
CA MET A 299 -42.46 24.55 -17.25
C MET A 299 -43.22 25.65 -18.01
N THR A 300 -43.02 26.91 -17.63
CA THR A 300 -42.86 28.00 -18.62
C THR A 300 -42.10 29.19 -18.05
N SER A 301 -41.40 29.83 -18.97
CA SER A 301 -40.40 30.88 -18.85
C SER A 301 -41.03 32.27 -19.04
N MET A 302 -40.38 33.28 -18.44
CA MET A 302 -40.28 34.71 -18.82
C MET A 302 -41.55 35.48 -19.24
N VAL A 303 -41.85 36.55 -18.49
CA VAL A 303 -41.66 37.97 -18.89
C VAL A 303 -41.21 38.75 -17.66
#